data_AF-X7F156-F1
#
_entry.id   AF-X7F156-F1
#
_cell.length_a   1.000
_cell.length_b   1.000
_cell.length_c   1.000
_cell.angle_alpha   90.00
_cell.angle_beta   90.00
_cell.angle_gamma   90.00
#
_symmetry.space_group_name_H-M   'P 1'
#
loop_
_entity.id
_entity.type
_entity.pdbx_description
1 polymer ?
#
loop_
_entity_poly.entity_id
_entity_poly.type
_entity_poly.pdbx_seq_one_letter_code
_entity_poly.pdbx_strand_id
1 'polypeptide(L)'
;MLEAGLVQGWPTQRIAEALNIGRSTLKRNFGPLLKGRDMAPDRLQLAIFAATARKAVSGDMGAVRQLRQMLTENEQRAAAARMSRAAEDEQPEAAVGKKERARREAKQASEDSGGLWGGDLNPGNWH
;
A
#
# COMPACT_ATOMS: atom_id res chain seq x y z
N MET A 1 -19.20 9.39 -15.90
CA MET A 1 -18.41 10.34 -16.71
C MET A 1 -17.40 11.11 -15.87
N LEU A 2 -17.79 11.71 -14.74
CA LEU A 2 -16.85 12.45 -13.86
C LEU A 2 -15.65 11.60 -13.40
N GLU A 3 -15.89 10.39 -12.92
CA GLU A 3 -14.83 9.45 -12.50
C GLU A 3 -13.83 9.16 -13.64
N ALA A 4 -14.30 9.06 -14.89
CA ALA A 4 -13.41 8.86 -16.04
C ALA A 4 -12.46 10.05 -16.28
N GLY A 5 -12.96 11.28 -16.10
CA GLY A 5 -12.12 12.48 -16.15
C GLY A 5 -11.12 12.54 -15.01
N LEU A 6 -11.48 12.07 -13.82
CA LEU A 6 -10.57 11.98 -12.67
C LEU A 6 -9.46 10.93 -12.91
N VAL A 7 -9.81 9.76 -13.43
CA VAL A 7 -8.85 8.70 -13.78
C VAL A 7 -7.88 9.15 -14.87
N GLN A 8 -8.36 9.89 -15.87
CA GLN A 8 -7.50 10.47 -16.92
C GLN A 8 -6.64 11.64 -16.41
N GLY A 9 -6.75 12.01 -15.13
CA GLY A 9 -5.96 13.06 -14.54
C GLY A 9 -6.41 14.49 -14.92
N TRP A 10 -7.61 14.67 -15.47
CA TRP A 10 -8.05 15.98 -15.94
C TRP A 10 -8.20 16.98 -14.77
N PRO A 11 -7.91 18.28 -15.01
CA PRO A 11 -8.18 19.30 -14.02
C PRO A 11 -9.69 19.50 -13.86
N THR A 12 -10.13 19.90 -12.66
CA THR A 12 -11.56 20.13 -12.34
C THR A 12 -12.23 21.08 -13.32
N GLN A 13 -11.48 22.05 -13.87
CA GLN A 13 -12.01 22.97 -14.88
C GLN A 13 -12.42 22.25 -16.18
N ARG A 14 -11.53 21.42 -16.72
CA ARG A 14 -11.78 20.68 -17.96
C ARG A 14 -12.95 19.71 -17.79
N ILE A 15 -13.08 19.11 -16.60
CA ILE A 15 -14.22 18.25 -16.26
C ILE A 15 -15.52 19.06 -16.23
N ALA A 16 -15.49 20.27 -15.65
CA ALA A 16 -16.66 21.16 -15.61
C ALA A 16 -17.10 21.58 -17.02
N GLU A 17 -16.15 21.94 -17.88
CA GLU A 17 -16.38 22.29 -19.29
C GLU A 17 -16.95 21.10 -20.08
N ALA A 18 -16.36 19.91 -19.93
CA ALA A 18 -16.83 18.70 -20.62
C ALA A 18 -18.25 18.27 -20.19
N LEU A 19 -18.65 18.58 -18.96
CA LEU A 19 -19.99 18.33 -18.43
C LEU A 19 -20.94 19.52 -18.63
N ASN A 20 -20.47 20.61 -19.23
CA ASN A 20 -21.21 21.87 -19.44
C ASN A 20 -21.86 22.43 -18.16
N ILE A 21 -21.12 22.43 -17.04
CA ILE A 21 -21.57 22.94 -15.74
C ILE A 21 -20.55 23.91 -15.13
N GLY A 22 -21.02 24.82 -14.27
CA GLY A 22 -20.14 25.71 -13.52
C GLY A 22 -19.26 24.98 -12.48
N ARG A 23 -18.05 25.50 -12.22
CA ARG A 23 -17.13 24.94 -11.21
C ARG A 23 -17.76 24.89 -9.81
N SER A 24 -18.54 25.90 -9.44
CA SER A 24 -19.24 25.96 -8.15
C SER A 24 -20.25 24.83 -8.01
N THR A 25 -21.04 24.57 -9.06
CA THR A 25 -21.99 23.47 -9.16
C THR A 25 -21.28 22.12 -9.07
N LEU A 26 -20.14 21.97 -9.75
CA LEU A 26 -19.34 20.76 -9.71
C LEU A 26 -18.81 20.46 -8.29
N LYS A 27 -18.24 21.47 -7.63
CA LYS A 27 -17.74 21.33 -6.25
C LYS A 27 -18.85 21.06 -5.24
N ARG A 28 -20.01 21.70 -5.39
CA ARG A 28 -21.17 21.53 -4.49
C ARG A 28 -21.75 20.12 -4.56
N ASN A 29 -21.96 19.58 -5.76
CA ASN A 29 -22.64 18.30 -5.94
C ASN A 29 -21.68 17.10 -5.92
N PHE A 30 -20.44 17.28 -6.36
CA PHE A 30 -19.46 16.20 -6.50
C PHE A 30 -18.21 16.38 -5.64
N GLY A 31 -18.26 17.29 -4.65
CA GLY A 31 -17.16 17.55 -3.72
C GLY A 31 -16.53 16.30 -3.09
N PRO A 32 -17.32 15.33 -2.60
CA PRO A 32 -16.78 14.07 -2.08
C PRO A 32 -16.02 13.25 -3.14
N LEU A 33 -16.47 13.25 -4.40
CA LEU A 33 -15.81 12.54 -5.49
C LEU A 33 -14.50 13.23 -5.88
N LEU A 34 -14.49 14.57 -5.93
CA LEU A 34 -13.28 15.35 -6.22
C LEU A 34 -12.19 15.18 -5.15
N LYS A 35 -12.58 15.01 -3.88
CA LYS A 35 -11.65 14.72 -2.78
C LYS A 35 -11.06 13.32 -2.88
N GLY A 36 -11.86 12.34 -3.31
CA GLY A 36 -11.44 10.95 -3.48
C GLY A 36 -10.79 10.68 -4.84
N ARG A 37 -10.00 11.62 -5.39
CA ARG A 37 -9.39 11.49 -6.72
C ARG A 37 -8.51 10.25 -6.85
N ASP A 38 -7.77 9.90 -5.81
CA ASP A 38 -6.88 8.73 -5.80
C ASP A 38 -7.67 7.41 -5.82
N MET A 39 -8.93 7.43 -5.37
CA MET A 39 -9.83 6.28 -5.41
C MET A 39 -10.62 6.18 -6.72
N ALA A 40 -10.55 7.19 -7.59
CA ALA A 40 -11.29 7.21 -8.85
C ALA A 40 -10.96 6.01 -9.77
N PRO A 41 -9.69 5.54 -9.88
CA PRO A 41 -9.36 4.35 -10.66
C PRO A 41 -10.06 3.09 -10.16
N ASP A 42 -10.03 2.85 -8.84
CA ASP A 42 -10.67 1.69 -8.23
C ASP A 42 -12.19 1.72 -8.40
N ARG A 43 -12.79 2.91 -8.24
CA ARG A 43 -14.24 3.11 -8.46
C ARG A 43 -14.63 2.85 -9.90
N LEU A 44 -13.82 3.30 -10.86
CA LEU A 44 -14.07 3.04 -12.28
C LEU A 44 -13.95 1.54 -12.58
N GLN A 45 -12.90 0.88 -12.08
CA GLN A 45 -12.70 -0.55 -12.26
C GLN A 45 -13.88 -1.34 -11.67
N LEU A 46 -14.34 -0.98 -10.48
CA LEU A 46 -15.51 -1.60 -9.84
C LEU A 46 -16.79 -1.39 -10.65
N ALA A 47 -17.02 -0.17 -11.17
CA ALA A 47 -18.19 0.13 -11.98
C ALA A 47 -18.21 -0.67 -13.29
N ILE A 48 -17.06 -0.80 -13.96
CA ILE A 48 -16.90 -1.63 -15.16
C ILE A 48 -17.19 -3.10 -14.83
N PHE A 49 -16.60 -3.62 -13.75
CA PHE A 49 -16.82 -5.00 -13.32
C PHE A 49 -18.30 -5.28 -13.00
N ALA A 50 -18.98 -4.38 -12.30
CA ALA A 50 -20.39 -4.52 -12.01
C ALA A 50 -21.26 -4.54 -13.28
N ALA A 51 -20.94 -3.68 -14.25
CA ALA A 51 -21.64 -3.65 -15.53
C ALA A 51 -21.41 -4.92 -16.36
N THR A 52 -20.17 -5.40 -16.44
CA THR A 52 -19.84 -6.66 -17.14
C THR A 52 -20.49 -7.86 -16.47
N ALA A 53 -20.51 -7.91 -15.14
CA ALA A 53 -21.17 -8.96 -14.38
C ALA A 53 -22.69 -9.01 -14.66
N ARG A 54 -23.38 -7.87 -14.61
CA ARG A 54 -24.80 -7.80 -14.96
C ARG A 54 -25.07 -8.29 -16.38
N LYS A 55 -24.24 -7.88 -17.34
CA LYS A 55 -24.38 -8.28 -18.73
C LYS A 55 -24.10 -9.78 -18.94
N ALA A 56 -23.13 -10.33 -18.23
CA ALA A 56 -22.85 -11.76 -18.22
C ALA A 56 -24.03 -12.58 -17.68
N VAL A 57 -24.65 -12.13 -16.58
CA VAL A 57 -25.85 -12.78 -16.00
C VAL A 57 -27.03 -12.74 -16.97
N SER A 58 -27.16 -11.69 -17.79
CA SER A 58 -28.18 -11.62 -18.84
C SER A 58 -27.95 -12.56 -20.03
N GLY A 59 -26.86 -13.34 -20.05
CA GLY A 59 -26.60 -14.36 -21.07
C GLY A 59 -25.70 -13.92 -22.23
N ASP A 60 -25.06 -12.75 -22.15
CA ASP A 60 -24.07 -12.34 -23.14
C ASP A 60 -22.74 -13.10 -22.92
N MET A 61 -22.45 -14.05 -23.80
CA MET A 61 -21.24 -14.88 -23.73
C MET A 61 -19.94 -14.08 -23.89
N GLY A 62 -19.96 -12.94 -24.59
CA GLY A 62 -18.82 -12.03 -24.67
C GLY A 62 -18.55 -11.36 -23.32
N ALA A 63 -19.60 -10.95 -22.62
CA ALA A 63 -19.49 -10.42 -21.27
C ALA A 63 -19.04 -11.49 -20.26
N VAL A 64 -19.50 -12.74 -20.39
CA VAL A 64 -19.03 -13.87 -19.57
C VAL A 64 -17.53 -14.09 -19.75
N ARG A 65 -17.03 -14.08 -20.99
CA ARG A 65 -15.59 -14.22 -21.27
C ARG A 65 -14.79 -13.06 -20.65
N GLN A 66 -15.25 -11.84 -20.83
CA GLN A 66 -14.59 -10.66 -20.26
C GLN A 66 -14.58 -10.71 -18.72
N LEU A 67 -15.69 -11.12 -18.10
CA LEU A 67 -15.79 -11.24 -16.65
C LEU A 67 -14.80 -12.29 -16.11
N ARG A 68 -14.68 -13.45 -16.76
CA ARG A 68 -13.69 -14.48 -16.40
C ARG A 68 -12.27 -13.93 -16.46
N GLN A 69 -11.92 -13.20 -17.53
CA GLN A 69 -10.61 -12.58 -17.66
C GLN A 69 -10.33 -11.60 -16.50
N MET A 70 -11.29 -10.72 -16.19
CA MET A 70 -11.15 -9.76 -15.08
C MET A 70 -10.99 -10.46 -13.71
N LEU A 71 -11.68 -11.59 -13.50
CA LEU A 71 -11.52 -12.38 -12.28
C LEU A 71 -10.11 -12.98 -12.17
N THR A 72 -9.62 -13.60 -13.24
CA THR A 72 -8.27 -14.17 -13.28
C THR A 72 -7.20 -13.11 -13.02
N GLU A 73 -7.31 -11.93 -13.63
CA GLU A 73 -6.37 -10.81 -13.41
C GLU A 73 -6.38 -10.34 -11.94
N ASN A 74 -7.55 -10.29 -11.31
CA ASN A 74 -7.68 -9.92 -9.90
C ASN A 74 -7.06 -10.97 -8.98
N GLU A 75 -7.24 -12.26 -9.27
CA GLU A 75 -6.62 -13.36 -8.53
C GLU A 75 -5.09 -13.32 -8.64
N GLN A 76 -4.56 -13.10 -9.85
CA GLN A 76 -3.13 -12.94 -10.08
C GLN A 76 -2.56 -11.75 -9.29
N ARG A 77 -3.26 -10.61 -9.30
CA ARG A 77 -2.87 -9.43 -8.52
C ARG A 77 -2.88 -9.72 -7.02
N ALA A 78 -3.88 -10.43 -6.51
CA ALA A 78 -3.96 -10.82 -5.11
C ALA A 78 -2.85 -11.81 -4.73
N ALA A 79 -2.53 -12.76 -5.59
CA ALA A 79 -1.43 -13.70 -5.38
C ALA A 79 -0.08 -12.99 -5.35
N ALA A 80 0.18 -12.08 -6.30
CA ALA A 80 1.40 -11.27 -6.34
C ALA A 80 1.55 -10.41 -5.08
N ALA A 81 0.46 -9.78 -4.61
CA ALA A 81 0.47 -8.99 -3.38
C ALA A 81 0.72 -9.85 -2.11
N ARG A 82 0.27 -11.11 -2.09
CA ARG A 82 0.60 -12.03 -0.98
C ARG A 82 2.07 -12.42 -0.99
N MET A 83 2.62 -12.72 -2.16
CA MET A 83 4.03 -13.06 -2.32
C MET A 83 4.95 -11.88 -1.97
N SER A 84 4.60 -10.66 -2.37
CA SER A 84 5.39 -9.48 -2.02
C SER A 84 5.40 -9.22 -0.51
N ARG A 85 4.26 -9.38 0.17
CA ARG A 85 4.17 -9.25 1.63
C ARG A 85 4.99 -10.33 2.35
N ALA A 86 4.90 -11.58 1.90
CA ALA A 86 5.73 -12.65 2.46
C ALA A 86 7.23 -12.40 2.29
N ALA A 87 7.64 -11.79 1.16
CA ALA A 87 9.03 -11.41 0.91
C ALA A 87 9.49 -10.19 1.74
N GLU A 88 8.59 -9.28 2.09
CA GLU A 88 8.87 -8.18 3.02
C GLU A 88 9.05 -8.70 4.46
N ASP A 89 8.24 -9.68 4.87
CA ASP A 89 8.34 -10.34 6.17
C ASP A 89 9.61 -11.23 6.30
N GLU A 90 10.15 -11.73 5.18
CA GLU A 90 11.38 -12.51 5.12
C GLU A 90 12.66 -11.67 4.92
N GLN A 91 12.60 -10.33 4.90
CA GLN A 91 13.82 -9.53 4.85
C GLN A 91 14.66 -9.79 6.12
N PRO A 92 15.88 -10.38 5.99
CA PRO A 92 16.74 -10.54 7.15
C PRO A 92 17.07 -9.15 7.70
N GLU A 93 16.97 -9.00 9.02
CA GLU A 93 17.41 -7.78 9.72
C GLU A 93 18.72 -7.28 9.10
N ALA A 94 18.70 -6.03 8.64
CA ALA A 94 19.80 -5.41 7.91
C ALA A 94 21.14 -5.85 8.50
N ALA A 95 22.01 -6.45 7.68
CA ALA A 95 23.29 -6.99 8.13
C ALA A 95 24.11 -5.89 8.83
N VAL A 96 23.99 -5.83 10.15
CA VAL A 96 24.70 -4.91 11.01
C VAL A 96 26.18 -5.18 10.78
N GLY A 97 26.87 -4.25 10.11
CA GLY A 97 28.27 -4.43 9.76
C GLY A 97 29.08 -4.80 11.00
N LYS A 98 30.09 -5.67 10.86
CA LYS A 98 30.88 -6.23 11.99
C LYS A 98 31.25 -5.22 13.09
N LYS A 99 31.46 -3.95 12.73
CA LYS A 99 31.77 -2.86 13.67
C LYS A 99 30.61 -2.47 14.59
N GLU A 100 29.38 -2.48 14.10
CA GLU A 100 28.20 -2.17 14.92
C GLU A 100 27.78 -3.34 15.81
N ARG A 101 27.94 -4.60 15.33
CA ARG A 101 27.77 -5.80 16.18
C ARG A 101 28.73 -5.79 17.36
N ALA A 102 30.02 -5.55 17.11
CA ALA A 102 31.03 -5.44 18.17
C ALA A 102 30.70 -4.33 19.19
N ARG A 103 30.15 -3.20 18.73
CA ARG A 103 29.75 -2.10 19.62
C ARG A 103 28.50 -2.42 20.45
N ARG A 104 27.60 -3.24 19.89
CA ARG A 104 26.36 -3.68 20.56
C ARG A 104 26.64 -4.81 21.56
N GLU A 105 27.52 -5.74 21.19
CA GLU A 105 28.06 -6.79 22.08
C GLU A 105 28.87 -6.18 23.23
N ALA A 106 29.70 -5.17 22.98
CA ALA A 106 30.43 -4.47 24.05
C ALA A 106 29.49 -3.73 25.01
N LYS A 107 28.39 -3.14 24.51
CA LYS A 107 27.38 -2.50 25.36
C LYS A 107 26.59 -3.52 26.19
N GLN A 108 26.17 -4.64 25.59
CA GLN A 108 25.50 -5.71 26.31
C GLN A 108 26.43 -6.39 27.32
N ALA A 109 27.69 -6.63 26.98
CA ALA A 109 28.68 -7.17 27.91
C ALA A 109 28.95 -6.22 29.08
N SER A 110 28.87 -4.89 28.86
CA SER A 110 28.99 -3.88 29.92
C SER A 110 27.74 -3.80 30.81
N GLU A 111 26.57 -4.11 30.30
CA GLU A 111 25.32 -4.17 31.08
C GLU A 111 25.21 -5.49 31.88
N ASP A 112 25.72 -6.60 31.34
CA ASP A 112 25.74 -7.92 32.01
C ASP A 112 26.97 -8.14 32.92
N SER A 113 28.05 -7.35 32.79
CA SER A 113 29.22 -7.43 33.69
C SER A 113 29.02 -6.70 35.03
N GLY A 114 27.80 -6.68 35.55
CA GLY A 114 27.54 -6.29 36.94
C GLY A 114 27.90 -7.37 37.97
N GLY A 115 28.29 -8.58 37.54
CA GLY A 115 28.29 -9.74 38.45
C GLY A 115 29.58 -10.56 38.63
N LEU A 116 30.57 -10.52 37.72
CA LEU A 116 31.67 -11.51 37.77
C LEU A 116 33.11 -10.97 37.77
N TRP A 117 33.36 -9.75 37.28
CA TRP A 117 34.72 -9.19 37.16
C TRP A 117 34.88 -7.78 37.76
N GLY A 118 33.84 -7.24 38.41
CA GLY A 118 33.88 -5.90 38.99
C GLY A 118 34.65 -5.79 40.32
N GLY A 119 34.93 -6.93 40.98
CA GLY A 119 35.60 -6.96 42.29
C GLY A 119 37.13 -6.92 42.25
N ASP A 120 37.74 -7.31 41.12
CA ASP A 120 39.20 -7.49 41.00
C ASP A 120 39.94 -6.24 40.48
N LEU A 121 39.19 -5.16 40.17
CA LEU A 121 39.74 -3.93 39.62
C LEU A 121 39.78 -2.76 40.62
N ASN A 122 39.65 -3.03 41.93
CA ASN A 122 39.80 -2.00 42.96
C ASN A 122 41.14 -2.16 43.69
N PRO A 123 42.23 -1.48 43.27
CA PRO A 123 43.50 -1.56 43.96
C PRO A 123 43.43 -0.73 45.25
N GLY A 124 43.17 -1.38 46.38
CA GLY A 124 43.12 -0.67 47.67
C GLY A 124 42.66 -1.41 48.91
N ASN A 125 42.81 -2.74 49.00
CA ASN A 125 42.60 -3.44 50.27
C ASN A 125 43.61 -4.56 50.48
N TRP A 126 44.79 -4.19 50.97
CA TRP A 126 45.71 -5.10 51.63
C TRP A 126 45.65 -4.78 53.13
N HIS A 127 45.38 -5.80 53.95
CA HIS A 127 45.46 -5.72 55.42
C HIS A 127 46.87 -5.36 55.91
#